data_AF-A0A970G506-F1
#
_entry.id   AF-A0A970G506-F1
#
_cell.length_a   1.000
_cell.length_b   1.000
_cell.length_c   1.000
_cell.angle_alpha   90.00
_cell.angle_beta   90.00
_cell.angle_gamma   90.00
#
_symmetry.space_group_name_H-M   'P 1'
#
loop_
_entity.id
_entity.type
_entity.pdbx_description
1 polymer ?
#
loop_
_entity_poly.entity_id
_entity_poly.type
_entity_poly.pdbx_seq_one_letter_code
_entity_poly.pdbx_strand_id
1 'polypeptide(L)'
;MTTAEVTKLVGLLVVAYPSYDRFKDQDHIRSTVALWSQMFADDDFRLVQLALEKHIATSKWPPSIAELRDIMADIQQPGLLPVDEAWRAVTKLMGMHERLYGPTAEHLPGPIAQAVDTVGYDQLVELSRAAAQGRSNKVGLDRVAFTQAYEAIRTRIREHAGLPGKLQVRLNNARQHYADGSEKLILRLEEQYQERWERQHPSVQLLQAADEEEPLGLPEPD
;
A
#
# COMPACT_ATOMS: atom_id res chain seq x y z
N MET A 1 -6.43 -20.45 -4.64
CA MET A 1 -7.66 -21.18 -5.04
C MET A 1 -7.37 -22.46 -5.85
N THR A 2 -8.39 -23.29 -6.12
CA THR A 2 -8.29 -24.55 -6.87
C THR A 2 -8.36 -24.37 -8.39
N THR A 3 -7.87 -25.35 -9.17
CA THR A 3 -7.98 -25.34 -10.65
C THR A 3 -9.44 -25.35 -11.14
N ALA A 4 -10.35 -25.99 -10.39
CA ALA A 4 -11.77 -25.99 -10.71
C ALA A 4 -12.38 -24.59 -10.59
N GLU A 5 -11.99 -23.84 -9.56
CA GLU A 5 -12.38 -22.43 -9.38
C GLU A 5 -11.80 -21.54 -10.49
N VAL A 6 -10.54 -21.72 -10.85
CA VAL A 6 -9.93 -20.99 -11.98
C VAL A 6 -10.65 -21.28 -13.30
N THR A 7 -11.06 -22.53 -13.51
CA THR A 7 -11.81 -22.92 -14.72
C THR A 7 -13.15 -22.20 -14.79
N LYS A 8 -13.83 -21.97 -13.65
CA LYS A 8 -15.05 -21.13 -13.60
C LYS A 8 -14.77 -19.68 -13.99
N LEU A 9 -13.68 -19.09 -13.49
CA LEU A 9 -13.28 -17.71 -13.83
C LEU A 9 -12.96 -17.57 -15.32
N VAL A 10 -12.18 -18.50 -15.88
CA VAL A 10 -11.87 -18.51 -17.32
C VAL A 10 -13.13 -18.75 -18.15
N GLY A 11 -14.07 -19.59 -17.69
CA GLY A 11 -15.38 -19.75 -18.32
C GLY A 11 -16.15 -18.42 -18.40
N LEU A 12 -16.15 -17.64 -17.32
CA LEU A 12 -16.78 -16.31 -17.30
C LEU A 12 -16.11 -15.36 -18.30
N LEU A 13 -14.77 -15.40 -18.42
CA LEU A 13 -14.03 -14.61 -19.42
C LEU A 13 -14.44 -14.94 -20.86
N VAL A 14 -14.56 -16.22 -21.20
CA VAL A 14 -14.95 -16.67 -22.54
C VAL A 14 -16.34 -16.13 -22.89
N VAL A 15 -17.26 -16.12 -21.92
CA VAL A 15 -18.63 -15.59 -22.10
C VAL A 15 -18.65 -14.06 -22.19
N ALA A 16 -17.87 -13.37 -21.36
CA ALA A 16 -17.82 -11.91 -21.32
C ALA A 16 -17.12 -11.30 -22.56
N TYR A 17 -16.19 -12.04 -23.18
CA TYR A 17 -15.38 -11.56 -24.31
C TYR A 17 -15.44 -12.52 -25.52
N PRO A 18 -16.64 -12.74 -26.10
CA PRO A 18 -16.85 -13.75 -27.15
C PRO A 18 -16.11 -13.45 -28.47
N SER A 19 -15.77 -12.18 -28.70
CA SER A 19 -15.04 -11.74 -29.89
C SER A 19 -13.53 -11.98 -29.80
N TYR A 20 -13.01 -12.44 -28.68
CA TYR A 20 -11.58 -12.69 -28.51
C TYR A 20 -11.20 -14.06 -29.08
N ASP A 21 -10.54 -14.08 -30.23
CA ASP A 21 -10.28 -15.32 -30.98
C ASP A 21 -9.51 -16.39 -30.20
N ARG A 22 -8.63 -16.00 -29.27
CA ARG A 22 -7.88 -16.98 -28.47
C ARG A 22 -8.76 -17.78 -27.51
N PHE A 23 -9.97 -17.31 -27.21
CA PHE A 23 -10.97 -18.06 -26.43
C PHE A 23 -11.78 -19.05 -27.27
N LYS A 24 -11.44 -19.23 -28.55
CA LYS A 24 -11.98 -20.31 -29.40
C LYS A 24 -11.05 -21.53 -29.47
N ASP A 25 -9.80 -21.38 -29.04
CA ASP A 25 -8.78 -22.42 -29.03
C ASP A 25 -8.74 -23.12 -27.65
N GLN A 26 -9.01 -24.42 -27.64
CA GLN A 26 -9.01 -25.22 -26.41
C GLN A 26 -7.63 -25.30 -25.76
N ASP A 27 -6.54 -25.33 -26.54
CA ASP A 27 -5.19 -25.41 -26.00
C ASP A 27 -4.78 -24.08 -25.36
N HIS A 28 -5.23 -22.97 -25.94
CA HIS A 28 -5.07 -21.64 -25.34
C HIS A 28 -5.85 -21.49 -24.03
N ILE A 29 -7.09 -21.97 -23.98
CA ILE A 29 -7.89 -21.98 -22.74
C ILE A 29 -7.20 -22.81 -21.66
N ARG A 30 -6.72 -24.01 -21.99
CA ARG A 30 -5.98 -24.88 -21.06
C ARG A 30 -4.73 -24.20 -20.53
N SER A 31 -3.96 -23.55 -21.41
CA SER A 31 -2.77 -22.78 -21.04
C SER A 31 -3.11 -21.59 -20.13
N THR A 32 -4.21 -20.90 -20.40
CA THR A 32 -4.72 -19.80 -19.57
C THR A 32 -5.10 -20.31 -18.18
N VAL A 33 -5.84 -21.42 -18.08
CA VAL A 33 -6.20 -22.04 -16.79
C VAL A 33 -4.96 -22.47 -16.02
N ALA A 34 -3.97 -23.06 -16.67
CA ALA A 34 -2.72 -23.47 -16.02
C ALA A 34 -1.95 -22.26 -15.46
N LEU A 35 -1.78 -21.20 -16.27
CA LEU A 35 -1.11 -19.97 -15.83
C LEU A 35 -1.85 -19.29 -14.68
N TRP A 36 -3.17 -19.15 -14.80
CA TRP A 36 -3.98 -18.52 -13.74
C TRP A 36 -4.01 -19.36 -12.47
N SER A 37 -4.00 -20.69 -12.57
CA SER A 37 -3.87 -21.58 -11.40
C SER A 37 -2.55 -21.37 -10.66
N GLN A 38 -1.46 -21.14 -11.39
CA GLN A 38 -0.17 -20.80 -10.78
C GLN A 38 -0.20 -19.40 -10.17
N MET A 39 -0.73 -18.43 -10.91
CA MET A 39 -0.69 -17.02 -10.53
C MET A 39 -1.67 -16.67 -9.43
N PHE A 40 -2.77 -17.41 -9.24
CA PHE A 40 -3.75 -17.21 -8.18
C PHE A 40 -3.81 -18.35 -7.16
N ALA A 41 -2.72 -19.14 -7.06
CA ALA A 41 -2.65 -20.31 -6.20
C ALA A 41 -2.97 -19.99 -4.73
N ASP A 42 -2.47 -18.86 -4.25
CA ASP A 42 -2.56 -18.45 -2.84
C ASP A 42 -3.75 -17.49 -2.57
N ASP A 43 -4.54 -17.15 -3.59
CA ASP A 43 -5.61 -16.15 -3.48
C ASP A 43 -6.99 -16.76 -3.19
N ASP A 44 -7.83 -15.94 -2.53
CA ASP A 44 -9.24 -16.22 -2.29
C ASP A 44 -10.05 -16.14 -3.59
N PHE A 45 -10.89 -17.15 -3.82
CA PHE A 45 -11.71 -17.24 -5.02
C PHE A 45 -12.67 -16.05 -5.16
N ARG A 46 -13.33 -15.64 -4.07
CA ARG A 46 -14.34 -14.57 -4.11
C ARG A 46 -13.70 -13.22 -4.41
N LEU A 47 -12.50 -12.98 -3.89
CA LEU A 47 -11.75 -11.76 -4.19
C LEU A 47 -11.38 -11.66 -5.68
N VAL A 48 -10.84 -12.74 -6.27
CA VAL A 48 -10.49 -12.75 -7.70
C VAL A 48 -11.73 -12.67 -8.59
N GLN A 49 -12.82 -13.35 -8.19
CA GLN A 49 -14.10 -13.24 -8.88
C GLN A 49 -14.61 -11.80 -8.86
N LEU A 50 -14.61 -11.13 -7.72
CA LEU A 50 -15.06 -9.75 -7.60
C LEU A 50 -14.20 -8.79 -8.43
N ALA A 51 -12.88 -9.02 -8.47
CA ALA A 51 -11.98 -8.24 -9.32
C ALA A 51 -12.29 -8.43 -10.81
N LEU A 52 -12.56 -9.67 -11.22
CA LEU A 52 -12.95 -10.01 -12.58
C LEU A 52 -14.29 -9.38 -12.97
N GLU A 53 -15.29 -9.44 -12.10
CA GLU A 53 -16.61 -8.83 -12.31
C GLU A 53 -16.50 -7.30 -12.46
N LYS A 54 -15.73 -6.64 -11.58
CA LYS A 54 -15.42 -5.20 -11.72
C LYS A 54 -14.77 -4.91 -13.08
N HIS A 55 -13.78 -5.71 -13.49
CA HIS A 55 -13.11 -5.51 -14.77
C HIS A 55 -14.06 -5.67 -15.97
N ILE A 56 -14.90 -6.71 -15.97
CA ILE A 56 -15.91 -6.94 -17.01
C ILE A 56 -16.89 -5.76 -17.10
N ALA A 57 -17.29 -5.20 -15.97
CA ALA A 57 -18.21 -4.06 -15.93
C ALA A 57 -17.61 -2.77 -16.51
N THR A 58 -16.28 -2.61 -16.48
CA THR A 58 -15.61 -1.34 -16.84
C THR A 58 -14.70 -1.43 -18.07
N SER A 59 -14.43 -2.62 -18.61
CA SER A 59 -13.49 -2.83 -19.71
C SER A 59 -14.12 -3.61 -20.86
N LYS A 60 -13.81 -3.17 -22.08
CA LYS A 60 -14.21 -3.85 -23.33
C LYS A 60 -13.26 -4.97 -23.75
N TRP A 61 -12.11 -5.09 -23.07
CA TRP A 61 -11.03 -6.01 -23.42
C TRP A 61 -10.84 -7.06 -22.34
N PRO A 62 -10.38 -8.29 -22.65
CA PRO A 62 -10.05 -9.28 -21.64
C PRO A 62 -8.94 -8.78 -20.69
N PRO A 63 -9.04 -9.02 -19.38
CA PRO A 63 -8.02 -8.63 -18.41
C PRO A 63 -6.74 -9.43 -18.56
N SER A 64 -5.62 -8.76 -18.27
CA SER A 64 -4.38 -9.38 -17.82
C SER A 64 -4.46 -9.78 -16.34
N ILE A 65 -3.56 -10.67 -15.92
CA ILE A 65 -3.42 -11.02 -14.49
C ILE A 65 -3.05 -9.78 -13.66
N ALA A 66 -2.23 -8.88 -14.21
CA ALA A 66 -1.81 -7.66 -13.53
C ALA A 66 -3.00 -6.72 -13.28
N GLU A 67 -3.90 -6.53 -14.24
CA GLU A 67 -5.10 -5.70 -14.05
C GLU A 67 -6.03 -6.26 -12.97
N LEU A 68 -6.20 -7.59 -12.91
CA LEU A 68 -6.96 -8.20 -11.81
C LEU A 68 -6.27 -8.00 -10.47
N ARG A 69 -4.94 -8.14 -10.40
CA ARG A 69 -4.15 -7.89 -9.20
C ARG A 69 -4.28 -6.45 -8.70
N ASP A 70 -4.27 -5.47 -9.62
CA ASP A 70 -4.48 -4.06 -9.28
C ASP A 70 -5.86 -3.84 -8.67
N ILE A 71 -6.89 -4.45 -9.24
CA ILE A 71 -8.25 -4.36 -8.70
C ILE A 71 -8.36 -5.07 -7.35
N MET A 72 -7.72 -6.22 -7.16
CA MET A 72 -7.70 -6.93 -5.88
C MET A 72 -7.03 -6.08 -4.79
N ALA A 73 -5.88 -5.47 -5.11
CA ALA A 73 -5.17 -4.59 -4.18
C ALA A 73 -6.03 -3.40 -3.75
N ASP A 74 -6.76 -2.80 -4.71
CA ASP A 74 -7.72 -1.72 -4.47
C ASP A 74 -8.85 -2.15 -3.51
N ILE A 75 -9.39 -3.36 -3.69
CA ILE A 75 -10.45 -3.90 -2.82
C ILE A 75 -9.92 -4.18 -1.40
N GLN A 76 -8.70 -4.71 -1.28
CA GLN A 76 -8.11 -5.09 0.01
C GLN A 76 -7.60 -3.89 0.82
N GLN A 77 -7.49 -2.71 0.21
CA GLN A 77 -6.89 -1.53 0.83
C GLN A 77 -7.81 -0.31 0.74
N PRO A 78 -8.96 -0.34 1.43
CA PRO A 78 -9.91 0.78 1.41
C PRO A 78 -9.30 2.10 1.94
N GLY A 79 -8.22 2.02 2.74
CA GLY A 79 -7.48 3.19 3.20
C GLY A 79 -6.55 3.83 2.16
N LEU A 80 -6.34 3.21 1.00
CA LEU A 80 -5.49 3.73 -0.08
C LEU A 80 -6.28 4.68 -0.99
N LEU A 81 -6.72 5.81 -0.41
CA LEU A 81 -7.59 6.78 -1.06
C LEU A 81 -6.99 7.31 -2.39
N PRO A 82 -7.84 7.74 -3.33
CA PRO A 82 -7.43 8.54 -4.48
C PRO A 82 -6.57 9.75 -4.08
N VAL A 83 -5.63 10.16 -4.94
CA VAL A 83 -4.66 11.22 -4.65
C VAL A 83 -5.34 12.53 -4.27
N ASP A 84 -6.44 12.87 -4.93
CA ASP A 84 -7.21 14.08 -4.69
C ASP A 84 -7.96 14.06 -3.35
N GLU A 85 -8.51 12.90 -2.96
CA GLU A 85 -9.13 12.71 -1.65
C GLU A 85 -8.08 12.76 -0.52
N ALA A 86 -6.95 12.09 -0.73
CA ALA A 86 -5.83 12.10 0.20
C ALA A 86 -5.27 13.51 0.37
N TRP A 87 -5.06 14.25 -0.73
CA TRP A 87 -4.62 15.65 -0.66
C TRP A 87 -5.62 16.53 0.06
N ARG A 88 -6.93 16.32 -0.15
CA ARG A 88 -7.98 17.05 0.57
C ARG A 88 -7.94 16.79 2.07
N ALA A 89 -7.59 15.59 2.51
CA ALA A 89 -7.41 15.30 3.93
C ALA A 89 -6.20 16.08 4.50
N VAL A 90 -5.08 16.08 3.79
CA VAL A 90 -3.86 16.81 4.19
C VAL A 90 -4.10 18.33 4.26
N THR A 91 -4.78 18.93 3.28
CA THR A 91 -5.05 20.37 3.31
C THR A 91 -5.98 20.78 4.45
N LYS A 92 -6.96 19.94 4.80
CA LYS A 92 -7.79 20.16 5.99
C LYS A 92 -6.95 20.10 7.27
N LEU A 93 -6.04 19.14 7.38
CA LEU A 93 -5.13 19.03 8.53
C LEU A 93 -4.25 20.29 8.66
N MET A 94 -3.63 20.73 7.56
CA MET A 94 -2.83 21.97 7.52
C MET A 94 -3.64 23.22 7.87
N GLY A 95 -4.92 23.25 7.53
CA GLY A 95 -5.82 24.34 7.90
C GLY A 95 -6.20 24.35 9.39
N MET A 96 -6.16 23.19 10.05
CA MET A 96 -6.50 23.03 11.46
C MET A 96 -5.29 23.21 12.38
N HIS A 97 -4.09 22.83 11.91
CA HIS A 97 -2.89 22.78 12.73
C HIS A 97 -1.73 23.50 12.05
N GLU A 98 -1.20 24.53 12.68
CA GLU A 98 0.04 25.18 12.22
C GLU A 98 1.26 24.25 12.34
N ARG A 99 1.26 23.40 13.36
CA ARG A 99 2.27 22.35 13.61
C ARG A 99 1.58 21.11 14.12
N LEU A 100 2.14 19.94 13.81
CA LEU A 100 1.75 18.69 14.43
C LEU A 100 2.64 18.39 15.63
N TYR A 101 2.00 18.00 16.72
CA TYR A 101 2.67 17.45 17.89
C TYR A 101 2.26 15.98 17.99
N GLY A 102 3.22 15.07 17.88
CA GLY A 102 2.95 13.63 17.85
C GLY A 102 2.96 13.03 16.43
N PRO A 103 2.74 11.72 16.31
CA PRO A 103 2.78 11.00 15.05
C PRO A 103 1.68 11.43 14.08
N THR A 104 2.03 11.65 12.82
CA THR A 104 1.06 11.99 11.76
C THR A 104 -0.04 10.93 11.59
N ALA A 105 0.25 9.67 11.91
CA ALA A 105 -0.68 8.55 11.87
C ALA A 105 -1.88 8.69 12.83
N GLU A 106 -1.79 9.53 13.87
CA GLU A 106 -2.93 9.84 14.75
C GLU A 106 -4.00 10.69 14.04
N HIS A 107 -3.62 11.39 12.98
CA HIS A 107 -4.48 12.34 12.27
C HIS A 107 -4.91 11.88 10.87
N LEU A 108 -4.13 10.99 10.25
CA LEU A 108 -4.32 10.57 8.85
C LEU A 108 -4.18 9.04 8.70
N PRO A 109 -4.89 8.44 7.74
CA PRO A 109 -4.68 7.03 7.38
C PRO A 109 -3.20 6.75 7.08
N GLY A 110 -2.71 5.57 7.48
CA GLY A 110 -1.29 5.21 7.44
C GLY A 110 -0.54 5.59 6.14
N PRO A 111 -1.05 5.22 4.94
CA PRO A 111 -0.37 5.58 3.68
C PRO A 111 -0.26 7.10 3.43
N ILE A 112 -1.25 7.88 3.88
CA ILE A 112 -1.27 9.33 3.75
C ILE A 112 -0.33 9.96 4.78
N ALA A 113 -0.35 9.45 6.02
CA ALA A 113 0.57 9.87 7.07
C ALA A 113 2.03 9.65 6.66
N GLN A 114 2.34 8.45 6.14
CA GLN A 114 3.68 8.13 5.64
C GLN A 114 4.13 9.08 4.51
N ALA A 115 3.22 9.48 3.61
CA ALA A 115 3.54 10.44 2.57
C ALA A 115 3.85 11.84 3.14
N VAL A 116 3.07 12.28 4.13
CA VAL A 116 3.32 13.53 4.86
C VAL A 116 4.65 13.48 5.60
N ASP A 117 4.97 12.37 6.28
CA ASP A 117 6.24 12.18 7.00
C ASP A 117 7.43 12.15 6.04
N THR A 118 7.27 11.55 4.87
CA THR A 118 8.31 11.53 3.82
C THR A 118 8.65 12.93 3.32
N VAL A 119 7.65 13.81 3.20
CA VAL A 119 7.87 15.20 2.77
C VAL A 119 8.27 16.12 3.94
N GLY A 120 7.75 15.82 5.13
CA GLY A 120 7.76 16.69 6.31
C GLY A 120 6.52 17.58 6.38
N TYR A 121 5.77 17.49 7.48
CA TYR A 121 4.57 18.30 7.71
C TYR A 121 4.85 19.81 7.68
N ASP A 122 5.85 20.26 8.46
CA ASP A 122 6.24 21.67 8.53
C ASP A 122 6.66 22.20 7.15
N GLN A 123 7.33 21.36 6.35
CA GLN A 123 7.74 21.70 5.00
C GLN A 123 6.53 21.90 4.07
N LEU A 124 5.49 21.07 4.18
CA LEU A 124 4.24 21.23 3.44
C LEU A 124 3.52 22.53 3.83
N VAL A 125 3.43 22.83 5.13
CA VAL A 125 2.81 24.06 5.64
C VAL A 125 3.55 25.30 5.13
N GLU A 126 4.89 25.31 5.20
CA GLU A 126 5.72 26.41 4.69
C GLU A 126 5.55 26.63 3.18
N LEU A 127 5.49 25.56 2.39
CA LEU A 127 5.23 25.66 0.94
C LEU A 127 3.85 26.25 0.66
N SER A 128 2.84 25.82 1.40
CA SER A 128 1.46 26.32 1.26
C SER A 128 1.36 27.82 1.63
N ARG A 129 2.03 28.23 2.70
CA ARG A 129 2.12 29.65 3.13
C ARG A 129 2.84 30.51 2.11
N ALA A 130 3.97 30.04 1.59
CA ALA A 130 4.73 30.76 0.58
C ALA A 130 3.89 31.05 -0.67
N ALA A 131 3.06 30.09 -1.09
CA ALA A 131 2.10 30.28 -2.17
C ALA A 131 1.04 31.34 -1.84
N ALA A 132 0.45 31.29 -0.63
CA ALA A 132 -0.55 32.26 -0.17
C ALA A 132 -0.01 33.70 -0.06
N GLN A 133 1.29 33.86 0.19
CA GLN A 133 1.98 35.16 0.21
C GLN A 133 2.27 35.74 -1.19
N GLY A 134 1.74 35.14 -2.25
CA GLY A 134 1.89 35.63 -3.62
C GLY A 134 3.22 35.27 -4.27
N ARG A 135 4.00 34.33 -3.70
CA ARG A 135 5.21 33.80 -4.35
C ARG A 135 4.79 32.82 -5.44
N SER A 136 4.55 33.36 -6.64
CA SER A 136 4.00 32.61 -7.79
C SER A 136 4.79 31.34 -8.13
N ASN A 137 6.11 31.33 -7.95
CA ASN A 137 6.96 30.15 -8.19
C ASN A 137 6.85 29.05 -7.12
N LYS A 138 6.08 29.26 -6.05
CA LYS A 138 5.81 28.26 -4.99
C LYS A 138 4.39 27.73 -5.00
N VAL A 139 3.50 28.29 -5.84
CA VAL A 139 2.10 27.87 -5.94
C VAL A 139 2.01 26.40 -6.36
N GLY A 140 1.35 25.59 -5.54
CA GLY A 140 1.09 24.17 -5.80
C GLY A 140 2.27 23.23 -5.55
N LEU A 141 3.43 23.71 -5.09
CA LEU A 141 4.57 22.85 -4.80
C LEU A 141 4.33 21.91 -3.61
N ASP A 142 3.52 22.35 -2.65
CA ASP A 142 3.03 21.52 -1.54
C ASP A 142 2.28 20.29 -2.07
N ARG A 143 1.31 20.51 -2.97
CA ARG A 143 0.53 19.45 -3.60
C ARG A 143 1.42 18.52 -4.43
N VAL A 144 2.37 19.07 -5.18
CA VAL A 144 3.28 18.27 -6.01
C VAL A 144 4.16 17.37 -5.13
N ALA A 145 4.77 17.92 -4.08
CA ALA A 145 5.62 17.15 -3.17
C ALA A 145 4.83 16.00 -2.51
N PHE A 146 3.64 16.30 -1.98
CA PHE A 146 2.76 15.28 -1.41
C PHE A 146 2.36 14.23 -2.46
N THR A 147 1.94 14.66 -3.65
CA THR A 147 1.46 13.75 -4.71
C THR A 147 2.56 12.76 -5.10
N GLN A 148 3.78 13.24 -5.30
CA GLN A 148 4.93 12.39 -5.65
C GLN A 148 5.24 11.36 -4.57
N ALA A 149 5.28 11.79 -3.29
CA ALA A 149 5.53 10.88 -2.17
C ALA A 149 4.41 9.83 -2.04
N TYR A 150 3.15 10.27 -2.12
CA TYR A 150 1.99 9.41 -1.97
C TYR A 150 1.86 8.41 -3.14
N GLU A 151 2.11 8.82 -4.37
CA GLU A 151 2.09 7.91 -5.53
C GLU A 151 3.19 6.82 -5.45
N ALA A 152 4.38 7.16 -4.94
CA ALA A 152 5.42 6.18 -4.71
C ALA A 152 4.99 5.13 -3.67
N ILE A 153 4.35 5.56 -2.58
CA ILE A 153 3.81 4.67 -1.55
C ILE A 153 2.69 3.81 -2.11
N ARG A 154 1.71 4.39 -2.83
CA ARG A 154 0.62 3.64 -3.47
C ARG A 154 1.14 2.58 -4.43
N THR A 155 2.14 2.93 -5.24
CA THR A 155 2.77 2.00 -6.18
C THR A 155 3.39 0.82 -5.42
N ARG A 156 4.20 1.07 -4.39
CA ARG A 156 4.83 0.00 -3.59
C ARG A 156 3.81 -0.92 -2.92
N ILE A 157 2.76 -0.33 -2.34
CA ILE A 157 1.71 -1.07 -1.67
C ILE A 157 0.95 -1.94 -2.67
N ARG A 158 0.63 -1.41 -3.86
CA ARG A 158 -0.05 -2.16 -4.94
C ARG A 158 0.84 -3.26 -5.52
N GLU A 159 2.11 -2.97 -5.77
CA GLU A 159 3.09 -3.97 -6.22
C GLU A 159 3.20 -5.11 -5.20
N HIS A 160 3.30 -4.78 -3.91
CA HIS A 160 3.39 -5.79 -2.87
C HIS A 160 2.11 -6.64 -2.78
N ALA A 161 0.93 -6.02 -2.81
CA ALA A 161 -0.35 -6.73 -2.79
C ALA A 161 -0.59 -7.54 -4.08
N GLY A 162 -0.04 -7.08 -5.21
CA GLY A 162 -0.21 -7.70 -6.52
C GLY A 162 0.67 -8.94 -6.75
N LEU A 163 1.67 -9.19 -5.91
CA LEU A 163 2.60 -10.31 -6.07
C LEU A 163 2.08 -11.56 -5.34
N PRO A 164 2.02 -12.74 -6.00
CA PRO A 164 1.75 -14.01 -5.32
C PRO A 164 2.79 -14.31 -4.23
N GLY A 165 2.38 -14.87 -3.10
CA GLY A 165 3.29 -15.10 -1.95
C GLY A 165 4.54 -15.91 -2.31
N LYS A 166 4.39 -16.99 -3.09
CA LYS A 166 5.54 -17.77 -3.59
C LYS A 166 6.48 -16.96 -4.49
N LEU A 167 5.95 -16.02 -5.27
CA LEU A 167 6.77 -15.16 -6.12
C LEU A 167 7.53 -14.14 -5.28
N GLN A 168 6.90 -13.57 -4.25
CA GLN A 168 7.56 -12.66 -3.30
C GLN A 168 8.77 -13.33 -2.64
N VAL A 169 8.61 -14.56 -2.14
CA VAL A 169 9.71 -15.33 -1.53
C VAL A 169 10.87 -15.53 -2.51
N ARG A 170 10.58 -15.92 -3.74
CA ARG A 170 11.60 -16.12 -4.77
C ARG A 170 12.31 -14.81 -5.13
N LEU A 171 11.58 -13.70 -5.20
CA LEU A 171 12.15 -12.37 -5.44
C LEU A 171 13.04 -11.93 -4.29
N ASN A 172 12.63 -12.15 -3.04
CA ASN A 172 13.42 -11.81 -1.86
C ASN A 172 14.72 -12.63 -1.80
N ASN A 173 14.66 -13.93 -2.09
CA ASN A 173 15.86 -14.77 -2.17
C ASN A 173 16.83 -14.30 -3.28
N ALA A 174 16.29 -13.90 -4.44
CA ALA A 174 17.10 -13.34 -5.52
C ALA A 174 17.74 -12.00 -5.13
N ARG A 175 16.99 -11.10 -4.47
CA ARG A 175 17.51 -9.82 -3.98
C ARG A 175 18.67 -10.00 -2.99
N GLN A 176 18.54 -10.97 -2.07
CA GLN A 176 19.62 -11.29 -1.13
C GLN A 176 20.88 -11.80 -1.85
N HIS A 177 20.72 -12.59 -2.91
CA HIS A 177 21.84 -13.06 -3.72
C HIS A 177 22.60 -11.92 -4.41
N TYR A 178 21.88 -10.87 -4.83
CA TYR A 178 22.46 -9.69 -5.49
C TYR A 178 22.71 -8.51 -4.54
N ALA A 179 22.68 -8.72 -3.23
CA ALA A 179 22.83 -7.63 -2.25
C ALA A 179 24.25 -7.05 -2.29
N ASP A 180 24.35 -5.72 -2.41
CA ASP A 180 25.61 -4.96 -2.48
C ASP A 180 26.04 -4.33 -1.14
N GLY A 181 25.24 -4.53 -0.08
CA GLY A 181 25.47 -3.99 1.26
C GLY A 181 24.83 -2.63 1.53
N SER A 182 24.17 -2.01 0.55
CA SER A 182 23.42 -0.76 0.72
C SER A 182 22.36 -0.86 1.83
N GLU A 183 21.58 -1.94 1.85
CA GLU A 183 20.55 -2.20 2.86
C GLU A 183 21.13 -2.24 4.29
N LYS A 184 22.31 -2.84 4.47
CA LYS A 184 23.01 -2.87 5.77
C LYS A 184 23.48 -1.50 6.23
N LEU A 185 23.83 -0.61 5.29
CA LEU A 185 24.22 0.75 5.61
C LEU A 185 23.02 1.57 6.11
N ILE A 186 21.86 1.41 5.48
CA ILE A 186 20.61 2.06 5.90
C ILE A 186 20.19 1.55 7.28
N LEU A 187 20.14 0.24 7.50
CA LEU A 187 19.77 -0.33 8.80
C LEU A 187 20.66 0.19 9.94
N ARG A 188 21.98 0.24 9.73
CA ARG A 188 22.91 0.81 10.72
C ARG A 188 22.62 2.28 11.01
N LEU A 189 22.24 3.06 10.00
CA LEU A 189 21.90 4.46 10.18
C LEU A 189 20.63 4.61 11.02
N GLU A 190 19.61 3.78 10.77
CA GLU A 190 18.36 3.75 11.53
C GLU A 190 18.60 3.36 12.99
N GLU A 191 19.39 2.30 13.24
CA GLU A 191 19.80 1.88 14.59
C GLU A 191 20.50 3.02 15.34
N GLN A 192 21.47 3.68 14.71
CA GLN A 192 22.18 4.81 15.31
C GLN A 192 21.28 6.02 15.60
N TYR A 193 20.30 6.26 14.75
CA TYR A 193 19.31 7.31 14.97
C TYR A 193 18.45 6.98 16.19
N GLN A 194 17.95 5.75 16.26
CA GLN A 194 17.08 5.29 17.34
C GLN A 194 17.81 5.33 18.70
N GLU A 195 19.04 4.81 18.76
CA GLU A 195 19.88 4.87 19.98
C GLU A 195 20.08 6.30 20.48
N ARG A 196 20.28 7.26 19.55
CA ARG A 196 20.45 8.68 19.92
C ARG A 196 19.15 9.30 20.39
N TRP A 197 18.03 8.95 19.75
CA TRP A 197 16.72 9.46 20.10
C TRP A 197 16.33 9.01 21.52
N GLU A 198 16.52 7.73 21.82
CA GLU A 198 16.28 7.12 23.14
C GLU A 198 17.12 7.76 24.24
N ARG A 199 18.40 8.04 23.99
CA ARG A 199 19.27 8.76 24.95
C ARG A 199 18.80 10.18 25.24
N GLN A 200 18.13 10.83 24.30
CA GLN A 200 17.63 12.20 24.45
C GLN A 200 16.24 12.27 25.09
N HIS A 201 15.47 11.18 25.05
CA HIS A 201 14.08 11.12 25.54
C HIS A 201 13.85 9.92 26.51
N PRO A 202 14.61 9.81 27.61
CA PRO A 202 14.56 8.65 28.51
C PRO A 202 13.21 8.46 29.22
N SER A 203 12.38 9.50 29.30
CA SER A 203 11.04 9.45 29.91
C SER A 203 10.01 8.64 29.09
N VAL A 204 10.24 8.43 27.79
CA VAL A 204 9.33 7.60 26.95
C VAL A 204 9.50 6.10 27.26
N GLN A 205 10.71 5.68 27.63
CA GLN A 205 11.00 4.29 28.00
C GLN A 205 10.29 3.87 29.29
N LEU A 206 10.14 4.79 30.26
CA LEU A 206 9.45 4.52 31.52
C LEU A 206 7.93 4.32 31.35
N LEU A 207 7.32 4.95 30.33
CA LEU A 207 5.90 4.78 30.02
C LEU A 207 5.65 3.48 29.25
N GLN A 208 6.52 3.13 28.29
CA GLN A 208 6.41 1.85 27.57
C GLN A 208 6.66 0.64 28.47
N ALA A 209 7.59 0.75 29.44
CA ALA A 209 7.82 -0.29 30.44
C ALA A 209 6.68 -0.40 31.47
N ALA A 210 5.98 0.70 31.77
CA ALA A 210 4.82 0.69 32.67
C ALA A 210 3.55 0.10 32.02
N ASP A 211 3.37 0.28 30.71
CA ASP A 211 2.26 -0.33 29.95
C ASP A 211 2.44 -1.85 29.71
N GLU A 212 3.67 -2.37 29.80
CA GLU A 212 3.95 -3.82 29.72
C GLU A 212 3.84 -4.54 31.07
N GLU A 213 3.77 -3.83 32.20
CA GLU A 213 3.63 -4.38 33.56
C GLU A 213 2.26 -4.06 34.21
N GLU A 214 1.13 -4.47 33.63
CA GLU A 214 -0.11 -4.77 34.39
C GLU A 214 -0.99 -5.77 33.59
N PRO A 215 -1.46 -6.88 34.19
CA PRO A 215 -2.25 -6.84 35.42
C PRO A 215 -1.78 -7.84 36.49
N LEU A 216 -1.45 -7.34 37.68
CA LEU A 216 -1.38 -8.16 38.89
C LEU A 216 -2.80 -8.31 39.45
N GLY A 217 -3.26 -9.56 39.49
CA GLY A 217 -4.59 -9.94 39.97
C GLY A 217 -4.90 -9.38 41.36
N LEU A 218 -6.08 -8.76 41.46
CA LEU A 218 -6.71 -8.44 42.74
C LEU A 218 -7.06 -9.76 43.46
N PRO A 219 -6.73 -9.94 44.75
CA PRO A 219 -7.16 -11.11 45.49
C PRO A 219 -8.66 -10.99 45.80
N GLU A 220 -9.40 -12.10 45.62
CA GLU A 220 -10.80 -12.19 46.02
C GLU A 220 -10.95 -12.02 47.55
N PRO A 221 -11.98 -11.32 48.04
CA PRO A 221 -12.27 -11.25 49.46
C PRO A 221 -13.06 -12.50 49.89
N ASP A 222 -12.62 -13.12 50.99
CA ASP A 222 -13.35 -14.13 51.78
C ASP A 222 -14.68 -13.59 52.36
#